data_AF-Q9XIH3-F1
#
_entry.id   AF-Q9XIH3-F1
#
_cell.length_a   1.000
_cell.length_b   1.000
_cell.length_c   1.000
_cell.angle_alpha   90.00
_cell.angle_beta   90.00
_cell.angle_gamma   90.00
#
_symmetry.space_group_name_H-M   'P 1'
#
loop_
_entity.id
_entity.type
_entity.pdbx_description
1 polymer ?
#
loop_
_entity_poly.entity_id
_entity_poly.type
_entity_poly.pdbx_seq_one_letter_code
_entity_poly.pdbx_strand_id
1 'polypeptide(L)'
;MVNPTISDDLFAMIAKKVADKSWLDLKPLIRSGTRGRDIVYRPDVLKDANIYSLCRVPDDFQVGGGHNPTGPQGEGRNRPFFKRCLLANNPTAVYNEAIRVLIHETDINGALKLMQRHAPVRADATIVCAIIFICAGYEWN
;
A
#
# COMPACT_ATOMS: atom_id res chain seq x y z
N MET A 1 4.99 -22.74 -30.63
CA MET A 1 5.52 -21.36 -30.57
C MET A 1 6.33 -21.22 -29.29
N VAL A 2 7.62 -20.91 -29.40
CA VAL A 2 8.45 -20.57 -28.24
C VAL A 2 7.94 -19.22 -27.73
N ASN A 3 7.37 -19.21 -26.53
CA ASN A 3 6.92 -17.98 -25.89
C ASN A 3 8.16 -17.06 -25.80
N PRO A 4 8.19 -15.86 -26.43
CA PRO A 4 9.35 -14.99 -26.34
C PRO A 4 9.60 -14.75 -24.86
N THR A 5 10.70 -15.31 -24.36
CA THR A 5 10.91 -15.42 -22.92
C THR A 5 11.50 -14.09 -22.47
N ILE A 6 10.63 -13.07 -22.39
CA ILE A 6 10.93 -11.81 -21.70
C ILE A 6 11.53 -12.19 -20.34
N SER A 7 12.66 -11.62 -19.94
CA SER A 7 13.23 -11.90 -18.62
C SER A 7 12.32 -11.37 -17.52
N ASP A 8 12.35 -11.98 -16.34
CA ASP A 8 11.51 -11.52 -15.21
C ASP A 8 11.84 -10.09 -14.80
N ASP A 9 13.08 -9.63 -14.99
CA ASP A 9 13.46 -8.24 -14.70
C ASP A 9 12.92 -7.26 -15.73
N LEU A 10 12.95 -7.61 -17.02
CA LEU A 10 12.30 -6.79 -18.05
C LEU A 10 10.79 -6.76 -17.83
N PHE A 11 10.20 -7.88 -17.41
CA PHE A 11 8.78 -7.95 -17.11
C PHE A 11 8.41 -7.12 -15.87
N ALA A 12 9.23 -7.17 -14.81
CA ALA A 12 9.07 -6.33 -13.64
C ALA A 12 9.21 -4.83 -13.98
N MET A 13 10.11 -4.48 -14.89
CA MET A 13 10.25 -3.11 -15.37
C MET A 13 9.00 -2.60 -16.09
N ILE A 14 8.38 -3.45 -16.92
CA ILE A 14 7.09 -3.16 -17.55
C ILE A 14 6.01 -3.00 -16.47
N ALA A 15 5.94 -3.93 -15.52
CA ALA A 15 4.98 -3.87 -14.42
C ALA A 15 5.12 -2.60 -13.58
N LYS A 16 6.35 -2.17 -13.27
CA LYS A 16 6.61 -0.89 -12.56
C LYS A 16 6.05 0.30 -13.32
N LYS A 17 6.33 0.39 -14.63
CA LYS A 17 5.83 1.49 -15.48
C LYS A 17 4.30 1.53 -15.55
N VAL A 18 3.66 0.37 -15.51
CA VAL A 18 2.20 0.25 -15.44
C VAL A 18 1.68 0.64 -14.05
N ALA A 19 2.32 0.13 -13.00
CA ALA A 19 1.96 0.39 -11.60
C ALA A 19 2.07 1.87 -11.22
N ASP A 20 3.07 2.59 -11.76
CA ASP A 20 3.30 4.02 -11.56
C ASP A 20 2.10 4.87 -12.05
N LYS A 21 1.43 4.43 -13.13
CA LYS A 21 0.20 5.06 -13.60
C LYS A 21 -0.98 4.73 -12.68
N SER A 22 -1.23 3.45 -12.46
CA SER A 22 -2.32 2.96 -11.63
C SER A 22 -2.15 1.48 -11.34
N TRP A 23 -2.33 1.09 -10.08
CA TRP A 23 -2.39 -0.32 -9.70
C TRP A 23 -3.49 -1.10 -10.44
N LEU A 24 -4.57 -0.43 -10.87
CA LEU A 24 -5.68 -1.07 -11.61
C LEU A 24 -5.20 -1.70 -12.91
N ASP A 25 -4.16 -1.13 -13.52
CA ASP A 25 -3.62 -1.58 -14.80
C ASP A 25 -2.75 -2.84 -14.64
N LEU A 26 -2.47 -3.27 -13.40
CA LEU A 26 -1.81 -4.54 -13.10
C LEU A 26 -2.76 -5.74 -13.17
N LYS A 27 -4.09 -5.51 -13.18
CA LYS A 27 -5.09 -6.59 -13.21
C LYS A 27 -4.90 -7.58 -14.38
N PRO A 28 -4.60 -7.16 -15.62
CA PRO A 28 -4.30 -8.09 -16.71
C PRO A 28 -3.10 -8.98 -16.42
N LEU A 29 -2.04 -8.44 -15.79
CA LEU A 29 -0.85 -9.21 -15.40
C LEU A 29 -1.16 -10.21 -14.28
N ILE A 30 -1.98 -9.84 -13.31
CA ILE A 30 -2.45 -10.77 -12.26
C ILE A 30 -3.26 -11.93 -12.87
N ARG A 31 -4.04 -11.64 -13.93
CA ARG A 31 -4.87 -12.61 -14.64
C ARG A 31 -4.09 -13.47 -15.64
N SER A 32 -2.87 -13.09 -16.02
CA SER A 32 -2.06 -13.81 -17.00
C SER A 32 -1.40 -15.09 -16.44
N GLY A 33 -1.76 -15.51 -15.23
CA GLY A 33 -1.26 -16.73 -14.57
C GLY A 33 -0.22 -16.45 -13.47
N THR A 34 0.36 -17.53 -12.94
CA THR A 34 1.27 -17.50 -11.78
C THR A 34 2.44 -16.55 -11.99
N ARG A 35 3.11 -16.65 -13.15
CA ARG A 35 4.25 -15.79 -13.46
C ARG A 35 3.91 -14.29 -13.43
N GLY A 36 2.81 -13.88 -14.05
CA GLY A 36 2.38 -12.48 -14.04
C GLY A 36 2.03 -11.99 -12.64
N ARG A 37 1.39 -12.85 -11.84
CA ARG A 37 1.09 -12.59 -10.43
C ARG A 37 2.37 -12.41 -9.61
N ASP A 38 3.36 -13.27 -9.78
CA ASP A 38 4.62 -13.22 -9.05
C ASP A 38 5.38 -11.93 -9.39
N ILE A 39 5.41 -11.55 -10.67
CA ILE A 39 5.99 -10.28 -11.12
C ILE A 39 5.30 -9.07 -10.47
N VAL A 40 3.96 -9.01 -10.51
CA VAL A 40 3.18 -7.92 -9.91
C VAL A 40 3.46 -7.77 -8.41
N TYR A 41 3.61 -8.88 -7.70
CA TYR A 41 3.82 -8.87 -6.26
C TYR A 41 5.29 -8.78 -5.83
N ARG A 42 6.23 -8.56 -6.74
CA ARG A 42 7.61 -8.28 -6.35
C ARG A 42 7.66 -6.99 -5.50
N PRO A 43 8.43 -6.96 -4.41
CA PRO A 43 8.53 -5.77 -3.55
C PRO A 43 8.96 -4.51 -4.30
N ASP A 44 9.85 -4.64 -5.29
CA ASP A 44 10.34 -3.52 -6.09
C ASP A 44 9.29 -2.97 -7.08
N VAL A 45 8.26 -3.74 -7.42
CA VAL A 45 7.09 -3.26 -8.18
C VAL A 45 6.11 -2.55 -7.25
N LEU A 46 5.83 -3.15 -6.09
CA LEU A 46 4.81 -2.64 -5.16
C LEU A 46 5.25 -1.38 -4.40
N LYS A 47 6.56 -1.23 -4.11
CA LYS A 47 7.11 -0.09 -3.36
C LYS A 47 6.72 1.25 -3.96
N ASP A 48 6.73 1.35 -5.29
CA ASP A 48 6.48 2.60 -6.01
C ASP A 48 5.13 2.60 -6.76
N ALA A 49 4.30 1.57 -6.57
CA ALA A 49 3.00 1.47 -7.22
C ALA A 49 2.07 2.62 -6.80
N ASN A 50 1.41 3.24 -7.78
CA ASN A 50 0.38 4.24 -7.54
C ASN A 50 -0.93 3.55 -7.11
N ILE A 51 -1.15 3.56 -5.80
CA ILE A 51 -2.31 2.96 -5.16
C ILE A 51 -3.34 4.00 -4.69
N TYR A 52 -3.28 5.27 -5.13
CA TYR A 52 -4.24 6.30 -4.66
C TYR A 52 -5.70 5.90 -4.87
N SER A 53 -6.01 5.29 -6.02
CA SER A 53 -7.37 4.82 -6.33
C SER A 53 -7.81 3.65 -5.45
N LEU A 54 -6.87 2.86 -4.92
CA LEU A 54 -7.13 1.81 -3.93
C LEU A 54 -7.60 2.41 -2.61
N CYS A 55 -7.02 3.57 -2.24
CA CYS A 55 -7.22 4.20 -0.94
C CYS A 55 -8.36 5.24 -0.90
N ARG A 56 -9.10 5.44 -2.02
CA ARG A 56 -10.20 6.41 -2.09
C ARG A 56 -11.39 6.07 -1.19
N VAL A 57 -11.63 4.80 -0.95
CA VAL A 57 -12.71 4.30 -0.10
C VAL A 57 -12.05 3.59 1.08
N PRO A 58 -11.96 4.21 2.26
CA PRO A 58 -11.34 3.61 3.45
C PRO A 58 -11.80 2.18 3.72
N ASP A 59 -13.10 1.93 3.61
CA ASP A 59 -13.72 0.62 3.82
C ASP A 59 -13.17 -0.48 2.90
N ASP A 60 -12.71 -0.16 1.69
CA ASP A 60 -12.23 -1.15 0.74
C ASP A 60 -10.90 -1.81 1.17
N PHE A 61 -10.13 -1.17 2.05
CA PHE A 61 -8.83 -1.67 2.53
C PHE A 61 -8.71 -1.68 4.06
N GLN A 62 -9.83 -1.61 4.79
CA GLN A 62 -9.88 -1.71 6.24
C GLN A 62 -10.26 -3.11 6.74
N VAL A 63 -9.98 -3.38 8.03
CA VAL A 63 -10.50 -4.56 8.74
C VAL A 63 -11.96 -4.28 9.09
N GLY A 64 -12.87 -5.22 8.81
CA GLY A 64 -14.31 -4.99 8.97
C GLY A 64 -14.91 -3.99 7.95
N GLY A 65 -14.13 -3.60 6.94
CA GLY A 65 -14.52 -2.62 5.93
C GLY A 65 -15.53 -3.18 4.93
N GLY A 66 -16.63 -2.43 4.73
CA GLY A 66 -17.84 -2.86 4.04
C GLY A 66 -17.87 -2.50 2.56
N HIS A 67 -18.15 -3.54 1.75
CA HIS A 67 -19.00 -3.54 0.54
C HIS A 67 -19.07 -4.96 -0.03
N ASN A 68 -18.05 -5.78 0.26
CA ASN A 68 -17.97 -7.24 0.08
C ASN A 68 -16.80 -7.76 0.92
N PRO A 69 -17.00 -8.03 2.23
CA PRO A 69 -15.91 -8.47 3.09
C PRO A 69 -15.34 -9.81 2.59
N THR A 70 -14.01 -9.93 2.59
CA THR A 70 -13.29 -11.13 2.16
C THR A 70 -12.31 -11.60 3.24
N GLY A 71 -12.10 -12.92 3.30
CA GLY A 71 -11.17 -13.53 4.25
C GLY A 71 -11.72 -13.65 5.68
N PRO A 72 -10.92 -14.24 6.60
CA PRO A 72 -11.39 -14.61 7.94
C PRO A 72 -11.75 -13.42 8.84
N GLN A 73 -11.20 -12.24 8.55
CA GLN A 73 -11.34 -11.02 9.37
C GLN A 73 -12.39 -10.06 8.78
N GLY A 74 -13.15 -10.49 7.76
CA GLY A 74 -14.13 -9.64 7.08
C GLY A 74 -13.50 -8.37 6.51
N GLU A 75 -12.31 -8.48 5.92
CA GLU A 75 -11.57 -7.34 5.43
C GLU A 75 -12.15 -6.81 4.12
N GLY A 76 -11.99 -5.52 3.88
CA GLY A 76 -12.33 -4.92 2.59
C GLY A 76 -11.62 -5.66 1.44
N ARG A 77 -12.29 -5.76 0.29
CA ARG A 77 -11.85 -6.54 -0.90
C ARG A 77 -10.41 -6.26 -1.35
N ASN A 78 -9.89 -5.06 -1.06
CA ASN A 78 -8.58 -4.59 -1.49
C ASN A 78 -7.51 -4.74 -0.40
N ARG A 79 -7.88 -5.11 0.84
CA ARG A 79 -6.96 -5.26 1.96
C ARG A 79 -5.79 -6.20 1.67
N PRO A 80 -5.96 -7.37 1.00
CA PRO A 80 -4.83 -8.25 0.73
C PRO A 80 -3.76 -7.59 -0.16
N PHE A 81 -4.17 -6.82 -1.18
CA PHE A 81 -3.25 -6.09 -2.05
C PHE A 81 -2.59 -4.93 -1.29
N PHE A 82 -3.37 -4.17 -0.51
CA PHE A 82 -2.88 -3.08 0.33
C PHE A 82 -1.80 -3.56 1.32
N LYS A 83 -2.03 -4.68 2.02
CA LYS A 83 -1.04 -5.29 2.93
C LYS A 83 0.27 -5.63 2.23
N ARG A 84 0.23 -6.12 0.99
CA ARG A 84 1.46 -6.37 0.21
C ARG A 84 2.21 -5.09 -0.13
N CYS A 85 1.49 -4.01 -0.46
CA CYS A 85 2.08 -2.69 -0.67
C CYS A 85 2.71 -2.14 0.62
N LEU A 86 2.03 -2.31 1.75
CA LEU A 86 2.55 -1.93 3.07
C LEU A 86 3.83 -2.71 3.42
N LEU A 87 3.86 -4.02 3.18
CA LEU A 87 5.06 -4.85 3.38
C LEU A 87 6.21 -4.43 2.45
N ALA A 88 5.91 -3.98 1.24
CA ALA A 88 6.89 -3.41 0.31
C ALA A 88 7.33 -1.98 0.67
N ASN A 89 6.85 -1.42 1.79
CA ASN A 89 7.12 -0.07 2.25
C ASN A 89 6.68 1.00 1.24
N ASN A 90 5.53 0.77 0.58
CA ASN A 90 4.91 1.76 -0.29
C ASN A 90 4.48 2.98 0.54
N PRO A 91 4.94 4.20 0.22
CA PRO A 91 4.66 5.37 1.04
C PRO A 91 3.18 5.69 1.23
N THR A 92 2.36 5.51 0.19
CA THR A 92 0.92 5.73 0.25
C THR A 92 0.24 4.70 1.15
N ALA A 93 0.72 3.44 1.13
CA ALA A 93 0.21 2.41 2.02
C ALA A 93 0.59 2.68 3.48
N VAL A 94 1.84 3.08 3.73
CA VAL A 94 2.33 3.42 5.06
C VAL A 94 1.56 4.60 5.63
N TYR A 95 1.36 5.66 4.85
CA TYR A 95 0.55 6.83 5.21
C TYR A 95 -0.87 6.41 5.64
N ASN A 96 -1.58 5.65 4.79
CA ASN A 96 -2.97 5.28 5.06
C ASN A 96 -3.09 4.31 6.25
N GLU A 97 -2.12 3.40 6.43
CA GLU A 97 -2.13 2.48 7.57
C GLU A 97 -1.83 3.22 8.88
N ALA A 98 -0.91 4.19 8.89
CA ALA A 98 -0.62 4.99 10.09
C ALA A 98 -1.86 5.78 10.55
N ILE A 99 -2.59 6.40 9.62
CA ILE A 99 -3.86 7.08 9.92
C ILE A 99 -4.91 6.08 10.44
N ARG A 100 -5.01 4.89 9.83
CA ARG A 100 -5.95 3.85 10.29
C ARG A 100 -5.65 3.42 11.73
N VAL A 101 -4.38 3.12 12.03
CA VAL A 101 -3.94 2.69 13.38
C VAL A 101 -4.21 3.80 14.40
N LEU A 102 -3.90 5.06 14.04
CA LEU A 102 -4.19 6.21 14.90
C LEU A 102 -5.68 6.34 15.23
N ILE A 103 -6.56 6.27 14.23
CA ILE A 103 -8.00 6.53 14.40
C ILE A 103 -8.73 5.35 15.03
N HIS A 104 -8.48 4.14 14.54
CA HIS A 104 -9.29 2.97 14.91
C HIS A 104 -8.74 2.19 16.10
N GLU A 105 -7.42 2.23 16.31
CA GLU A 105 -6.77 1.51 17.40
C GLU A 105 -6.31 2.46 18.51
N THR A 106 -6.38 3.78 18.31
CA THR A 106 -5.84 4.79 19.24
C THR A 106 -4.35 4.58 19.56
N ASP A 107 -3.63 3.88 18.69
CA ASP A 107 -2.21 3.55 18.88
C ASP A 107 -1.29 4.60 18.22
N ILE A 108 -1.02 5.65 19.00
CA ILE A 108 -0.12 6.75 18.63
C ILE A 108 1.30 6.24 18.34
N ASN A 109 1.81 5.31 19.14
CA ASN A 109 3.19 4.81 19.01
C ASN A 109 3.34 3.92 17.76
N GLY A 110 2.34 3.09 17.48
CA GLY A 110 2.27 2.29 16.26
C GLY A 110 2.23 3.16 15.02
N ALA A 111 1.40 4.21 15.03
CA ALA A 111 1.33 5.17 13.93
C ALA A 111 2.67 5.90 13.72
N LEU A 112 3.32 6.39 14.78
CA LEU A 112 4.65 7.02 14.69
C LEU A 112 5.71 6.07 14.13
N LYS A 113 5.75 4.82 14.61
CA LYS A 113 6.71 3.81 14.15
C LYS A 113 6.57 3.48 12.66
N LEU A 114 5.34 3.54 12.12
CA LEU A 114 5.11 3.41 10.69
C LEU A 114 5.71 4.60 9.92
N MET A 115 5.49 5.82 10.40
CA MET A 115 5.91 7.04 9.72
C MET A 115 7.41 7.35 9.82
N GLN A 116 8.09 6.87 10.87
CA GLN A 116 9.55 6.98 11.05
C GLN A 116 10.37 6.45 9.86
N ARG A 117 9.78 5.56 9.05
CA ARG A 117 10.42 5.00 7.86
C ARG A 117 10.54 5.99 6.69
N HIS A 118 9.79 7.09 6.74
CA HIS A 118 9.67 8.06 5.66
C HIS A 118 9.87 9.50 6.10
N ALA A 119 9.64 9.83 7.37
CA ALA A 119 9.94 11.14 7.94
C ALA A 119 11.45 11.29 8.24
N PRO A 120 12.04 12.48 8.08
CA PRO A 120 11.44 13.71 7.54
C PRO A 120 11.53 13.83 6.01
N VAL A 121 12.05 12.80 5.33
CA VAL A 121 12.37 12.85 3.88
C VAL A 121 11.14 13.12 3.01
N ARG A 122 9.96 12.64 3.42
CA ARG A 122 8.71 12.88 2.70
C ARG A 122 7.79 13.86 3.43
N ALA A 123 7.24 14.80 2.68
CA ALA A 123 6.32 15.81 3.19
C ALA A 123 5.02 15.22 3.74
N ASP A 124 4.42 14.24 3.03
CA ASP A 124 3.24 13.51 3.50
C ASP A 124 3.49 12.82 4.85
N ALA A 125 4.66 12.20 5.00
CA ALA A 125 5.02 11.55 6.25
C ALA A 125 5.23 12.51 7.41
N THR A 126 5.85 13.65 7.12
CA THR A 126 6.06 14.72 8.10
C THR A 126 4.73 15.33 8.57
N ILE A 127 3.78 15.55 7.65
CA ILE A 127 2.43 16.04 7.99
C ILE A 127 1.71 15.05 8.91
N VAL A 128 1.77 13.75 8.63
CA VAL A 128 1.13 12.74 9.50
C VAL A 128 1.78 12.71 10.87
N CYS A 129 3.13 12.76 10.96
CA CYS A 129 3.80 12.88 12.25
C CYS A 129 3.30 14.11 13.02
N ALA A 130 3.18 15.27 12.38
CA ALA A 130 2.64 16.48 13.01
C ALA A 130 1.21 16.29 13.51
N ILE A 131 0.32 15.67 12.72
CA ILE A 131 -1.05 15.33 13.14
C ILE A 131 -1.00 14.41 14.37
N ILE A 132 -0.15 13.38 14.36
CA ILE A 132 -0.02 12.46 15.49
C ILE A 132 0.47 13.20 16.74
N PHE A 133 1.48 14.08 16.62
CA PHE A 133 1.97 14.89 17.74
C PHE A 133 0.87 15.78 18.33
N ILE A 134 0.07 16.43 17.48
CA ILE A 134 -1.09 17.23 17.91
C ILE A 134 -2.10 16.35 18.65
N CYS A 135 -2.47 15.20 18.09
CA CYS A 135 -3.43 14.28 18.71
C CYS A 135 -2.93 13.70 20.04
N ALA A 136 -1.62 13.55 20.19
CA ALA A 136 -0.99 13.04 21.41
C ALA A 136 -0.80 14.12 22.50
N GLY A 137 -1.04 15.41 22.18
CA GLY A 137 -0.79 16.51 23.10
C GLY A 137 0.70 16.77 23.36
N TYR A 138 1.59 16.35 22.45
CA TYR A 138 3.00 16.66 22.55
C TYR A 138 3.27 18.08 22.05
N GLU A 139 3.84 18.92 22.92
CA GLU A 139 4.38 20.22 22.50
C GLU A 139 5.66 20.00 21.68
N TRP A 140 5.72 20.61 20.49
CA TRP A 140 6.96 20.71 19.70
C TRP A 140 7.90 21.67 20.44
N ASN A 141 8.83 21.14 21.24
CA ASN A 141 9.96 21.88 21.80
C ASN A 141 11.24 21.54 21.04
#